data_AF-A0A848ZAV1-F1
#
_entry.id   AF-A0A848ZAV1-F1
#
_cell.length_a   1.000
_cell.length_b   1.000
_cell.length_c   1.000
_cell.angle_alpha   90.00
_cell.angle_beta   90.00
_cell.angle_gamma   90.00
#
_symmetry.space_group_name_H-M   'P 1'
#
loop_
_entity.id
_entity.type
_entity.pdbx_description
1 polymer ?
#
loop_
_entity_poly.entity_id
_entity_poly.type
_entity_poly.pdbx_seq_one_letter_code
_entity_poly.pdbx_strand_id
1 'polypeptide(L)' 'LDVAGTLDCDDAPGAVLAALRAGTKEVVFLGDAGIAAKLSAIADQSGAVLRTERQPALDPRHARDKRGACREWLASGD' A
#
# COMPACT_ATOMS: atom_id res chain seq x y z
N LEU A 1 13.35 13.87 4.08
CA LEU A 1 12.19 13.09 4.53
C LEU A 1 12.15 11.86 3.67
N ASP A 2 12.45 10.71 4.26
CA ASP A 2 12.19 9.42 3.61
C ASP A 2 10.69 9.18 3.75
N VAL A 3 9.93 9.47 2.68
CA VAL A 3 8.47 9.35 2.71
C VAL A 3 8.14 7.91 2.36
N ALA A 4 7.83 7.11 3.38
CA ALA A 4 7.27 5.78 3.20
C ALA A 4 5.78 5.91 2.86
N GLY A 5 5.32 5.24 1.81
CA GLY A 5 3.93 5.23 1.40
C GLY A 5 3.61 3.97 0.61
N THR A 6 2.38 3.49 0.74
CA THR A 6 1.87 2.31 0.05
C THR A 6 1.17 2.74 -1.25
N LEU A 7 1.51 2.10 -2.37
CA LEU A 7 0.80 2.33 -3.64
C LEU A 7 -0.22 1.22 -3.90
N ASP A 8 -1.49 1.59 -3.88
CA ASP A 8 -2.58 0.69 -4.30
C ASP A 8 -2.59 0.56 -5.84
N CYS A 9 -2.31 -0.65 -6.32
CA CYS A 9 -2.28 -0.99 -7.74
C CYS A 9 -3.56 -1.72 -8.19
N ASP A 10 -4.56 -1.83 -7.31
CA ASP A 10 -5.81 -2.57 -7.51
C ASP A 10 -5.54 -3.98 -8.07
N ASP A 11 -6.19 -4.40 -9.15
CA ASP A 11 -5.98 -5.69 -9.81
C ASP A 11 -5.01 -5.60 -11.01
N ALA A 12 -4.25 -4.52 -11.15
CA ALA A 12 -3.39 -4.27 -12.31
C ALA A 12 -1.93 -4.75 -12.10
N PRO A 13 -1.52 -5.93 -12.59
CA PRO A 13 -0.17 -6.46 -12.36
C PRO A 13 0.93 -5.60 -13.00
N GLY A 14 0.62 -4.94 -14.12
CA GLY A 14 1.55 -4.01 -14.77
C GLY A 14 1.89 -2.79 -13.89
N ALA A 15 0.92 -2.30 -13.10
CA ALA A 15 1.12 -1.19 -12.19
C ALA A 15 2.03 -1.59 -11.02
N VAL A 16 1.86 -2.79 -10.47
CA VAL A 16 2.77 -3.34 -9.44
C VAL A 16 4.21 -3.38 -9.96
N LEU A 17 4.42 -3.94 -11.15
CA LEU A 17 5.76 -4.02 -11.73
C LEU A 17 6.37 -2.65 -12.03
N ALA A 18 5.55 -1.66 -12.44
CA ALA A 18 6.02 -0.29 -12.63
C ALA A 18 6.42 0.36 -11.29
N ALA A 19 5.63 0.15 -10.24
CA ALA A 19 5.88 0.66 -8.90
C ALA A 19 7.18 0.11 -8.30
N LEU A 20 7.38 -1.21 -8.38
CA LEU A 20 8.60 -1.86 -7.90
C LEU A 20 9.84 -1.33 -8.62
N ARG A 21 9.77 -1.13 -9.95
CA ARG A 21 10.86 -0.51 -10.73
C ARG A 21 11.13 0.94 -10.34
N ALA A 22 10.10 1.67 -9.92
CA ALA A 22 10.24 3.04 -9.42
C ALA A 22 10.81 3.10 -7.99
N GLY A 23 11.02 1.96 -7.34
CA GLY A 23 11.58 1.87 -6.00
C GLY A 23 10.56 1.93 -4.86
N THR A 24 9.26 1.84 -5.16
CA THR A 24 8.20 1.77 -4.14
C THR A 24 8.42 0.57 -3.22
N LYS A 25 8.33 0.81 -1.91
CA LYS A 25 8.63 -0.19 -0.87
C LYS A 25 7.42 -0.99 -0.41
N GLU A 26 6.22 -0.50 -0.67
CA GLU A 26 4.99 -1.21 -0.34
C GLU A 26 3.92 -0.99 -1.41
N VAL A 27 3.32 -2.09 -1.90
CA VAL A 27 2.27 -2.06 -2.92
C VAL A 27 1.09 -2.93 -2.51
N VAL A 28 -0.13 -2.54 -2.88
CA VAL A 28 -1.33 -3.38 -2.72
C VAL A 28 -1.73 -3.93 -4.09
N PHE A 29 -2.05 -5.23 -4.14
CA PHE A 29 -2.61 -5.88 -5.32
C PHE A 29 -3.76 -6.81 -4.92
N LEU A 30 -4.92 -6.60 -5.51
CA LEU A 30 -6.19 -7.26 -5.16
C LEU A 30 -6.72 -8.17 -6.29
N GLY A 31 -5.86 -8.48 -7.27
CA GLY A 31 -6.20 -9.39 -8.37
C GLY A 31 -6.04 -10.87 -7.99
N ASP A 32 -5.90 -11.70 -9.03
CA ASP A 32 -5.79 -13.15 -8.90
C ASP A 32 -4.66 -13.60 -7.94
N ALA A 33 -4.96 -14.59 -7.08
CA ALA A 33 -4.03 -15.10 -6.07
C ALA A 33 -2.76 -15.73 -6.67
N GLY A 34 -2.87 -16.39 -7.83
CA GLY A 34 -1.73 -16.97 -8.53
C GLY A 34 -0.81 -15.91 -9.12
N ILE A 35 -1.36 -14.78 -9.57
CA ILE A 35 -0.59 -13.60 -9.98
C ILE A 35 0.03 -12.92 -8.75
N ALA A 36 -0.74 -12.75 -7.66
CA ALA A 36 -0.27 -12.18 -6.40
C ALA A 36 0.96 -12.91 -5.86
N ALA A 37 0.96 -14.25 -5.88
CA ALA A 37 2.10 -15.05 -5.43
C ALA A 37 3.38 -14.76 -6.23
N LYS A 38 3.26 -14.61 -7.56
CA LYS A 38 4.40 -14.26 -8.43
C LYS A 38 4.88 -12.84 -8.18
N LEU A 39 3.96 -11.89 -8.06
CA LEU A 39 4.29 -10.50 -7.78
C LEU A 39 4.92 -10.32 -6.39
N SER A 40 4.48 -11.09 -5.40
CA SER A 40 5.04 -11.10 -4.05
C SER A 40 6.51 -11.52 -4.07
N ALA A 41 6.84 -12.61 -4.78
CA ALA A 41 8.23 -13.03 -4.95
C ALA A 41 9.11 -11.97 -5.65
N ILE A 42 8.55 -11.17 -6.57
CA ILE A 42 9.27 -10.06 -7.23
C ILE A 42 9.45 -8.88 -6.27
N ALA A 43 8.43 -8.57 -5.48
CA ALA A 43 8.50 -7.54 -4.46
C ALA A 43 9.60 -7.85 -3.44
N ASP A 44 9.65 -9.10 -2.93
CA ASP A 44 10.68 -9.56 -2.00
C ASP A 44 12.09 -9.38 -2.56
N GLN A 45 12.31 -9.78 -3.82
CA GLN A 45 13.59 -9.60 -4.54
C GLN A 45 13.96 -8.12 -4.72
N SER A 46 12.97 -7.23 -4.75
CA SER A 46 13.14 -5.78 -4.90
C SER A 46 13.28 -5.06 -3.56
N GLY A 47 13.24 -5.79 -2.44
CA GLY A 47 13.21 -5.21 -1.09
C GLY A 47 11.93 -4.41 -0.82
N ALA A 48 10.80 -4.88 -1.34
CA ALA A 48 9.48 -4.29 -1.17
C ALA A 48 8.48 -5.35 -0.67
N VAL A 49 7.34 -4.91 -0.17
CA VAL A 49 6.26 -5.78 0.33
C VAL A 49 5.04 -5.65 -0.57
N LEU A 50 4.44 -6.79 -0.94
CA LEU A 50 3.13 -6.82 -1.58
C LEU A 50 2.06 -7.20 -0.55
N ARG A 51 1.00 -6.38 -0.46
CA ARG A 51 -0.20 -6.64 0.33
C ARG A 51 -1.31 -7.11 -0.59
N THR A 52 -2.09 -8.09 -0.13
CA THR A 52 -3.29 -8.59 -0.83
C THR A 52 -4.58 -8.09 -0.21
N GLU A 53 -4.48 -7.07 0.65
CA GLU A 53 -5.59 -6.40 1.30
C GLU A 53 -5.27 -4.91 1.46
N ARG A 54 -6.32 -4.09 1.55
CA ARG A 54 -6.18 -2.66 1.82
C ARG A 54 -6.04 -2.44 3.33
N GLN A 55 -5.14 -1.53 3.71
CA GLN A 55 -5.06 -1.05 5.08
C GLN A 55 -6.36 -0.29 5.46
N PRO A 56 -6.77 -0.34 6.74
CA PRO A 56 -7.91 0.43 7.21
C PRO A 56 -7.75 1.93 6.96
N ALA A 57 -8.69 2.52 6.23
CA ALA A 57 -8.69 3.96 5.96
C ALA A 57 -9.39 4.74 7.09
N LEU A 58 -8.85 5.92 7.43
CA LEU A 58 -9.56 6.88 8.27
C LEU A 58 -10.82 7.38 7.56
N ASP A 59 -11.99 7.21 8.20
CA ASP A 59 -13.21 7.91 7.80
C ASP A 59 -13.43 9.17 8.65
N PRO A 60 -13.13 10.37 8.12
CA PRO A 60 -13.22 11.62 8.87
C PRO A 60 -14.66 12.04 9.19
N ARG A 61 -15.69 11.37 8.65
CA ARG A 61 -17.11 11.67 8.95
C ARG A 61 -17.47 11.29 10.39
N HIS A 62 -16.76 10.33 10.97
CA HIS A 62 -17.00 9.87 12.34
C HIS A 62 -16.22 10.67 13.40
N ALA A 63 -15.37 11.61 12.98
CA ALA A 63 -14.55 12.41 13.88
C ALA A 63 -15.12 13.82 14.10
N ARG A 64 -15.21 14.23 15.37
CA ARG A 64 -15.58 15.62 15.74
C ARG A 64 -14.46 16.61 15.40
N ASP A 65 -13.20 16.25 15.67
CA ASP A 65 -12.01 16.96 15.18
C ASP A 65 -11.33 16.17 14.07
N LYS A 66 -11.63 16.55 12.82
CA LYS A 66 -11.09 15.89 11.62
C LYS A 66 -9.58 16.06 11.47
N ARG A 67 -9.04 17.21 11.87
CA ARG A 67 -7.60 17.49 11.73
C ARG A 67 -6.80 16.75 12.79
N GLY A 68 -7.31 16.69 14.02
CA GLY A 68 -6.77 15.85 15.09
C GLY A 68 -6.73 14.38 14.69
N ALA A 69 -7.88 13.82 14.29
CA ALA A 69 -7.98 12.42 13.88
C ALA A 69 -7.05 12.06 12.70
N CYS A 70 -6.91 12.96 11.72
CA CYS A 70 -5.98 12.73 10.60
C CYS A 70 -4.51 12.71 11.03
N ARG A 71 -4.10 13.62 11.93
CA ARG A 71 -2.74 13.61 12.47
C ARG A 71 -2.46 12.37 13.30
N GLU A 72 -3.41 11.94 14.14
CA GLU A 72 -3.28 10.72 14.94
C GLU A 72 -3.17 9.48 14.06
N TRP A 73 -4.02 9.36 13.04
CA TRP A 73 -3.99 8.24 12.09
C TRP A 73 -2.70 8.20 11.27
N LEU A 74 -2.19 9.35 10.80
CA LEU A 74 -0.88 9.39 10.10
C LEU A 74 0.29 9.08 11.04
N ALA A 75 0.16 9.38 12.34
CA ALA A 75 1.19 9.09 13.32
C ALA A 75 1.18 7.63 13.81
N SER A 76 0.07 6.89 13.65
CA SER A 76 0.00 5.47 14.05
C SER A 76 0.73 4.53 13.09
N GLY A 77 0.96 4.96 11.83
CA GLY A 77 1.74 4.19 10.85
C GLY A 77 1.11 2.85 10.45
N ASP A 78 -0.22 2.73 10.60
CA ASP A 78 -1.02 1.55 10.26
C ASP A 78 -1.39 1.48 8.77
#